data_AF-A0A3R7HBN4-F1
#
_entry.id   AF-A0A3R7HBN4-F1
#
_cell.length_a   1.000
_cell.length_b   1.000
_cell.length_c   1.000
_cell.angle_alpha   90.00
_cell.angle_beta   90.00
_cell.angle_gamma   90.00
#
_symmetry.space_group_name_H-M   'P 1'
#
loop_
_entity.id
_entity.type
_entity.pdbx_description
1 polymer ?
#
loop_
_entity_poly.entity_id
_entity_poly.type
_entity_poly.pdbx_seq_one_letter_code
_entity_poly.pdbx_strand_id
1 'polypeptide(L)'
;MTFLSYLALCIVIVFAYLVSSHRITKVAPYQFMRNRFLFLLLIAATPGLVVLRFFFPLKKKVEIFFSIDGDVVKDKKSSSEAIKATMHILEARKVQRATWFINEGEFYWTKNYQQQLKAILEHGWKIQLHSHTIEQQWNQQGIPPSETTVRKALKKEKDRLDAFLKRNHTPKTYAFRAGKHMLGSHLKTLMSLQFSQDYSQYPGLKMKDAGGAYYDDTALSPAATLQHEKGVLRIPNQLFFAPLTYFQYARKTRGRIVLSHFFHPYELLDSKGNINKKRMLMLHLQFFLLHIVYPKKRYIDTEDLKKSG
;
A
#
# COMPACT_ATOMS: atom_id res chain seq x y z
N MET A 1 -35.44 9.06 9.46
CA MET A 1 -34.60 8.45 8.41
C MET A 1 -35.41 8.39 7.13
N THR A 2 -34.85 8.77 5.99
CA THR A 2 -35.59 8.85 4.70
C THR A 2 -35.67 7.49 4.01
N PHE A 3 -36.71 7.28 3.19
CA PHE A 3 -36.97 6.08 2.40
C PHE A 3 -35.75 5.63 1.56
N LEU A 4 -35.00 6.59 1.00
CA LEU A 4 -33.77 6.34 0.24
C LEU A 4 -32.65 5.68 1.07
N SER A 5 -32.56 6.00 2.37
CA SER A 5 -31.57 5.39 3.26
C SER A 5 -31.93 3.93 3.59
N TYR A 6 -33.23 3.63 3.70
CA TYR A 6 -33.71 2.25 3.84
C TYR A 6 -33.47 1.44 2.56
N LEU A 7 -33.75 2.02 1.40
CA LEU A 7 -33.54 1.35 0.11
C LEU A 7 -32.05 1.02 -0.12
N ALA A 8 -31.14 1.96 0.17
CA ALA A 8 -29.70 1.73 0.06
C ALA A 8 -29.21 0.65 1.05
N LEU A 9 -29.72 0.64 2.28
CA LEU A 9 -29.39 -0.37 3.28
C LEU A 9 -29.93 -1.75 2.89
N CYS A 10 -31.17 -1.82 2.39
CA CYS A 10 -31.78 -3.06 1.88
C CYS A 10 -31.00 -3.63 0.70
N ILE A 11 -30.55 -2.78 -0.24
CA ILE A 11 -29.70 -3.22 -1.36
C ILE A 11 -28.39 -3.82 -0.84
N VAL A 12 -27.73 -3.17 0.13
CA VAL A 12 -26.48 -3.68 0.73
C VAL A 12 -26.69 -5.01 1.47
N ILE A 13 -27.78 -5.16 2.23
CA ILE A 13 -28.09 -6.37 3.00
C ILE A 13 -28.43 -7.54 2.08
N VAL A 14 -29.31 -7.33 1.08
CA VAL A 14 -29.68 -8.37 0.11
C VAL A 14 -28.46 -8.82 -0.69
N PHE A 15 -27.56 -7.91 -1.05
CA PHE A 15 -26.33 -8.28 -1.75
C PHE A 15 -25.34 -9.03 -0.86
N ALA A 16 -25.16 -8.63 0.40
CA ALA A 16 -24.29 -9.34 1.35
C ALA A 16 -24.78 -10.77 1.59
N TYR A 17 -26.10 -10.97 1.63
CA TYR A 17 -26.74 -12.29 1.74
C TYR A 17 -26.52 -13.16 0.50
N LEU A 18 -26.60 -12.58 -0.71
CA LEU A 18 -26.32 -13.31 -1.96
C LEU A 18 -24.86 -13.74 -2.08
N VAL A 19 -23.93 -12.94 -1.53
CA VAL A 19 -22.50 -13.27 -1.47
C VAL A 19 -22.19 -14.38 -0.47
N SER A 20 -22.84 -14.38 0.69
CA SER A 20 -22.61 -15.41 1.72
C SER A 20 -23.30 -16.73 1.43
N SER A 21 -24.39 -16.71 0.66
CA SER A 21 -25.18 -17.90 0.31
C SER A 21 -24.68 -18.67 -0.92
N HIS A 22 -23.76 -18.10 -1.72
CA HIS A 22 -23.17 -18.79 -2.86
C HIS A 22 -21.79 -19.38 -2.53
N ARG A 23 -21.75 -20.70 -2.32
CA ARG A 23 -20.55 -21.55 -2.32
C ARG A 23 -19.88 -21.52 -3.71
N ILE A 24 -19.22 -20.42 -4.07
CA ILE A 24 -18.34 -20.36 -5.24
C ILE A 24 -16.93 -20.67 -4.76
N THR A 25 -16.72 -21.94 -4.40
CA THR A 25 -15.39 -22.50 -4.20
C THR A 25 -15.01 -23.22 -5.49
N LYS A 26 -13.82 -22.89 -6.01
CA LYS A 26 -13.08 -23.58 -7.09
C LYS A 26 -13.43 -23.25 -8.54
N VAL A 27 -13.07 -22.06 -9.03
CA VAL A 27 -12.48 -21.93 -10.39
C VAL A 27 -11.57 -20.68 -10.43
N ALA A 28 -10.54 -20.71 -11.28
CA ALA A 28 -9.53 -19.67 -11.48
C ALA A 28 -9.97 -18.29 -12.06
N PRO A 29 -11.22 -17.96 -12.51
CA PRO A 29 -11.55 -16.60 -12.90
C PRO A 29 -11.92 -15.70 -11.71
N TYR A 30 -11.63 -16.12 -10.48
CA TYR A 30 -12.00 -15.42 -9.24
C TYR A 30 -11.46 -13.98 -9.19
N GLN A 31 -10.26 -13.70 -9.71
CA GLN A 31 -9.73 -12.32 -9.76
C GLN A 31 -10.47 -11.40 -10.75
N PHE A 32 -10.96 -11.95 -11.87
CA PHE A 32 -11.65 -11.18 -12.91
C PHE A 32 -13.09 -10.82 -12.50
N MET A 33 -13.82 -11.77 -11.90
CA MET A 33 -15.15 -11.54 -11.34
C MET A 33 -15.10 -10.64 -10.10
N ARG A 34 -14.11 -10.83 -9.22
CA ARG A 34 -13.89 -9.99 -8.03
C ARG A 34 -13.70 -8.51 -8.38
N ASN A 35 -12.96 -8.17 -9.44
CA ASN A 35 -12.75 -6.77 -9.83
C ASN A 35 -13.99 -6.11 -10.44
N ARG A 36 -14.83 -6.85 -11.19
CA ARG A 36 -16.13 -6.34 -11.66
C ARG A 36 -17.14 -6.20 -10.53
N PHE A 37 -17.15 -7.17 -9.62
CA PHE A 37 -18.02 -7.21 -8.46
C PHE A 37 -17.69 -6.09 -7.47
N LEU A 38 -16.42 -5.92 -7.09
CA LEU A 38 -15.93 -4.80 -6.27
C LEU A 38 -16.27 -3.45 -6.90
N PHE A 39 -16.16 -3.31 -8.22
CA PHE A 39 -16.51 -2.08 -8.93
C PHE A 39 -17.99 -1.74 -8.80
N LEU A 40 -18.89 -2.71 -9.00
CA LEU A 40 -20.33 -2.53 -8.82
C LEU A 40 -20.67 -2.23 -7.35
N LEU A 41 -20.01 -2.90 -6.41
CA LEU A 41 -20.18 -2.70 -4.98
C LEU A 41 -19.69 -1.32 -4.53
N LEU A 42 -18.59 -0.82 -5.09
CA LEU A 42 -18.07 0.54 -4.87
C LEU A 42 -19.05 1.60 -5.38
N ILE A 43 -19.61 1.43 -6.58
CA ILE A 43 -20.61 2.35 -7.13
C ILE A 43 -21.89 2.32 -6.29
N ALA A 44 -22.42 1.13 -5.98
CA ALA A 44 -23.64 0.97 -5.19
C ALA A 44 -23.50 1.45 -3.73
N ALA A 45 -22.31 1.33 -3.14
CA ALA A 45 -22.03 1.82 -1.78
C ALA A 45 -21.74 3.32 -1.73
N THR A 46 -21.46 3.99 -2.86
CA THR A 46 -21.11 5.42 -2.88
C THR A 46 -22.23 6.30 -2.30
N PRO A 47 -23.51 6.15 -2.70
CA PRO A 47 -24.62 6.90 -2.07
C PRO A 47 -24.75 6.61 -0.57
N GLY A 48 -24.60 5.35 -0.16
CA GLY A 48 -24.63 4.95 1.26
C GLY A 48 -23.49 5.58 2.07
N LEU A 49 -22.28 5.66 1.52
CA LEU A 49 -21.13 6.31 2.14
C LEU A 49 -21.32 7.83 2.24
N VAL A 50 -21.92 8.46 1.24
CA VAL A 50 -22.28 9.88 1.26
C VAL A 50 -23.31 10.14 2.36
N VAL A 51 -24.37 9.32 2.45
CA VAL A 51 -25.38 9.39 3.51
C VAL A 51 -24.74 9.19 4.90
N LEU A 52 -23.90 8.17 5.07
CA LEU A 52 -23.20 7.92 6.33
C LEU A 52 -22.32 9.10 6.74
N ARG A 53 -21.65 9.77 5.80
CA ARG A 53 -20.88 10.99 6.09
C ARG A 53 -21.77 12.11 6.62
N PHE A 54 -22.92 12.34 5.99
CA PHE A 54 -23.83 13.43 6.38
C PHE A 54 -24.43 13.20 7.77
N PHE A 55 -24.87 11.98 8.06
CA PHE A 55 -25.48 11.65 9.35
C PHE A 55 -24.46 11.36 10.45
N PHE A 56 -23.23 10.99 10.10
CA PHE A 56 -22.18 10.63 11.05
C PHE A 56 -20.81 11.22 10.65
N PRO A 57 -20.65 12.55 10.70
CA PRO A 57 -19.40 13.19 10.30
C PRO A 57 -18.24 12.75 11.20
N LEU A 58 -17.16 12.27 10.58
CA LEU A 58 -15.87 12.09 11.25
C LEU A 58 -15.33 13.47 11.65
N LYS A 59 -15.40 13.79 12.95
CA LYS A 59 -14.87 15.05 13.51
C LYS A 59 -13.33 15.08 13.56
N LYS A 60 -12.68 13.92 13.43
CA LYS A 60 -11.21 13.78 13.52
C LYS A 60 -10.56 14.03 12.17
N LYS A 61 -9.37 14.64 12.19
CA LYS A 61 -8.46 14.67 11.03
C LYS A 61 -7.95 13.25 10.80
N VAL A 62 -8.02 12.79 9.55
CA VAL A 62 -7.48 11.50 9.13
C VAL A 62 -6.22 11.76 8.34
N GLU A 63 -5.15 11.06 8.66
CA GLU A 63 -3.92 11.14 7.91
C GLU A 63 -3.77 9.93 7.03
N ILE A 64 -3.32 10.17 5.81
CA ILE A 64 -3.19 9.12 4.79
C ILE A 64 -1.74 9.06 4.39
N PHE A 65 -1.10 7.95 4.75
CA PHE A 65 0.19 7.58 4.21
C PHE A 65 -0.06 6.84 2.89
N PHE A 66 0.20 7.52 1.78
CA PHE A 66 0.09 6.92 0.45
C PHE A 66 1.47 6.47 -0.02
N SER A 67 1.61 5.19 -0.33
CA SER A 67 2.87 4.60 -0.77
C SER A 67 2.74 3.85 -2.08
N ILE A 68 3.84 3.72 -2.80
CA ILE A 68 3.92 3.03 -4.07
C ILE A 68 5.08 2.05 -3.98
N ASP A 69 4.81 0.78 -4.23
CA ASP A 69 5.84 -0.25 -4.31
C ASP A 69 6.32 -0.33 -5.75
N GLY A 70 7.62 -0.08 -5.92
CA GLY A 70 8.32 0.01 -7.19
C GLY A 70 8.54 -1.32 -7.87
N ASP A 71 7.63 -2.28 -7.69
CA ASP A 71 7.62 -3.47 -8.50
C ASP A 71 7.22 -3.10 -9.91
N VAL A 72 7.93 -3.70 -10.86
CA VAL A 72 7.78 -3.42 -12.28
C VAL A 72 7.78 -4.72 -13.05
N VAL A 73 7.29 -4.68 -14.29
CA VAL A 73 7.36 -5.84 -15.18
C VAL A 73 8.74 -5.89 -15.85
N LYS A 74 9.11 -7.06 -16.39
CA LYS A 74 10.39 -7.23 -17.08
C LYS A 74 10.56 -6.26 -18.26
N ASP A 75 9.48 -5.88 -18.92
CA ASP A 75 9.52 -4.87 -19.97
C ASP A 75 9.68 -3.45 -19.39
N LYS A 76 10.80 -2.82 -19.71
CA LYS A 76 11.15 -1.48 -19.20
C LYS A 76 10.21 -0.40 -19.75
N LYS A 77 9.73 -0.55 -20.98
CA LYS A 77 8.85 0.45 -21.61
C LYS A 77 7.50 0.49 -20.90
N SER A 78 6.85 -0.67 -20.76
CA SER A 78 5.58 -0.82 -20.03
C SER A 78 5.69 -0.31 -18.60
N SER A 79 6.81 -0.63 -17.93
CA SER A 79 7.09 -0.17 -16.56
C SER A 79 7.22 1.35 -16.47
N SER A 80 7.96 1.96 -17.40
CA SER A 80 8.08 3.42 -17.50
C SER A 80 6.73 4.10 -17.71
N GLU A 81 5.90 3.56 -18.60
CA GLU A 81 4.55 4.07 -18.86
C GLU A 81 3.64 3.93 -17.62
N ALA A 82 3.70 2.79 -16.93
CA ALA A 82 2.95 2.56 -15.70
C ALA A 82 3.35 3.53 -14.57
N ILE A 83 4.65 3.80 -14.42
CA ILE A 83 5.16 4.77 -13.44
C ILE A 83 4.62 6.16 -13.76
N LYS A 84 4.74 6.60 -15.02
CA LYS A 84 4.21 7.91 -15.47
C LYS A 84 2.71 8.03 -15.27
N ALA A 85 1.95 6.99 -15.61
CA ALA A 85 0.51 6.97 -15.39
C ALA A 85 0.15 7.06 -13.90
N THR A 86 0.90 6.39 -13.04
CA THR A 86 0.73 6.48 -11.58
C THR A 86 0.97 7.91 -11.10
N MET A 87 2.09 8.54 -11.48
CA MET A 87 2.40 9.93 -11.12
C MET A 87 1.31 10.90 -11.57
N HIS A 88 0.85 10.77 -12.83
CA HIS A 88 -0.24 11.58 -13.37
C HIS A 88 -1.53 11.45 -12.54
N ILE A 89 -1.89 10.24 -12.09
CA ILE A 89 -3.06 10.04 -11.23
C ILE A 89 -2.88 10.77 -9.88
N LEU A 90 -1.70 10.68 -9.27
CA LEU A 90 -1.41 11.36 -8.00
C LEU A 90 -1.52 12.88 -8.13
N GLU A 91 -0.98 13.45 -9.21
CA GLU A 91 -1.08 14.87 -9.53
C GLU A 91 -2.54 15.30 -9.76
N ALA A 92 -3.28 14.57 -10.60
CA ALA A 92 -4.69 14.83 -10.87
C ALA A 92 -5.55 14.74 -9.60
N ARG A 93 -5.13 13.93 -8.61
CA ARG A 93 -5.78 13.80 -7.31
C ARG A 93 -5.19 14.71 -6.23
N LYS A 94 -4.28 15.61 -6.61
CA LYS A 94 -3.63 16.59 -5.73
C LYS A 94 -3.00 15.93 -4.49
N VAL A 95 -2.37 14.78 -4.68
CA VAL A 95 -1.64 14.07 -3.63
C VAL A 95 -0.35 14.83 -3.32
N GLN A 96 -0.36 15.59 -2.24
CA GLN A 96 0.75 16.45 -1.86
C GLN A 96 1.96 15.69 -1.29
N ARG A 97 1.72 14.50 -0.72
CA ARG A 97 2.74 13.68 -0.08
C ARG A 97 2.54 12.22 -0.43
N ALA A 98 3.60 11.57 -0.90
CA ALA A 98 3.64 10.16 -1.23
C ALA A 98 5.05 9.61 -0.99
N THR A 99 5.15 8.30 -0.74
CA THR A 99 6.42 7.59 -0.59
C THR A 99 6.52 6.45 -1.60
N TRP A 100 7.55 6.48 -2.44
CA TRP A 100 7.88 5.43 -3.40
C TRP A 100 8.94 4.51 -2.78
N PHE A 101 8.60 3.25 -2.51
CA PHE A 101 9.56 2.23 -2.12
C PHE A 101 10.10 1.58 -3.39
N ILE A 102 11.37 1.79 -3.74
CA ILE A 102 11.96 1.33 -5.00
C ILE A 102 12.89 0.14 -4.79
N ASN A 103 12.94 -0.75 -5.79
CA ASN A 103 13.72 -1.98 -5.72
C ASN A 103 15.09 -1.82 -6.38
N GLU A 104 16.13 -1.78 -5.55
CA GLU A 104 17.54 -1.66 -5.98
C GLU A 104 18.23 -3.01 -6.23
N GLY A 105 17.56 -4.12 -5.90
CA GLY A 105 18.01 -5.49 -6.13
C GLY A 105 17.64 -5.96 -7.54
N GLU A 106 16.40 -6.42 -7.71
CA GLU A 106 15.89 -7.08 -8.91
C GLU A 106 15.74 -6.13 -10.10
N PHE A 107 15.20 -4.93 -9.85
CA PHE A 107 14.84 -3.99 -10.92
C PHE A 107 15.85 -2.85 -11.11
N TYR A 108 16.78 -2.69 -10.16
CA TYR A 108 17.83 -1.67 -10.10
C TYR A 108 17.37 -0.30 -10.62
N TRP A 109 16.41 0.30 -9.90
CA TRP A 109 15.72 1.51 -10.32
C TRP A 109 16.65 2.69 -10.59
N THR A 110 17.64 2.92 -9.73
CA THR A 110 18.61 4.03 -9.90
C THR A 110 19.43 3.94 -11.18
N LYS A 111 19.49 2.76 -11.83
CA LYS A 111 20.07 2.61 -13.17
C LYS A 111 19.03 2.78 -14.28
N ASN A 112 17.84 2.22 -14.11
CA ASN A 112 16.89 2.05 -15.23
C ASN A 112 15.83 3.15 -15.35
N TYR A 113 15.53 3.89 -14.28
CA TYR A 113 14.39 4.83 -14.21
C TYR A 113 14.80 6.21 -13.65
N GLN A 114 16.01 6.67 -13.98
CA GLN A 114 16.56 7.92 -13.43
C GLN A 114 15.68 9.15 -13.66
N GLN A 115 15.06 9.26 -14.85
CA GLN A 115 14.18 10.38 -15.16
C GLN A 115 12.94 10.40 -14.27
N GLN A 116 12.31 9.23 -14.06
CA GLN A 116 11.14 9.08 -13.20
C GLN A 116 11.49 9.36 -11.75
N LEU A 117 12.64 8.87 -11.27
CA LEU A 117 13.11 9.12 -9.91
C LEU A 117 13.37 10.62 -9.67
N LYS A 118 13.94 11.33 -10.64
CA LYS A 118 14.10 12.79 -10.55
C LYS A 118 12.75 13.50 -10.48
N ALA A 119 11.83 13.16 -11.37
CA ALA A 119 10.49 13.74 -11.37
C ALA A 119 9.76 13.49 -10.04
N ILE A 120 9.85 12.28 -9.47
CA ILE A 120 9.30 11.97 -8.13
C ILE A 120 9.84 12.93 -7.06
N LEU A 121 11.16 13.19 -7.07
CA LEU A 121 11.79 14.12 -6.12
C LEU A 121 11.40 15.58 -6.38
N GLU A 122 11.28 16.00 -7.64
CA GLU A 122 10.85 17.34 -8.05
C GLU A 122 9.42 17.66 -7.59
N HIS A 123 8.53 16.66 -7.57
CA HIS A 123 7.20 16.78 -6.95
C HIS A 123 7.24 16.88 -5.41
N GLY A 124 8.39 16.69 -4.78
CA GLY A 124 8.55 16.68 -3.33
C GLY A 124 8.15 15.35 -2.66
N TRP A 125 7.88 14.30 -3.44
CA TRP A 125 7.62 12.97 -2.92
C TRP A 125 8.91 12.28 -2.47
N LYS A 126 8.78 11.25 -1.63
CA LYS A 126 9.90 10.55 -1.01
C LYS A 126 10.23 9.25 -1.75
N ILE A 127 11.51 8.89 -1.77
CA ILE A 127 12.00 7.62 -2.30
C ILE A 127 12.66 6.86 -1.15
N GLN A 128 12.30 5.60 -0.99
CA GLN A 128 12.70 4.71 0.10
C GLN A 128 13.00 3.31 -0.47
N LEU A 129 13.51 2.39 0.34
CA LEU A 129 13.94 1.09 -0.16
C LEU A 129 12.82 0.03 -0.10
N HIS A 130 12.54 -0.60 -1.24
CA HIS A 130 11.82 -1.87 -1.36
C HIS A 130 12.80 -3.00 -1.66
N SER A 131 12.70 -4.15 -1.00
CA SER A 131 13.64 -5.26 -1.27
C SER A 131 12.98 -6.62 -1.32
N HIS A 132 13.21 -7.35 -2.42
CA HIS A 132 12.84 -8.76 -2.57
C HIS A 132 13.98 -9.71 -2.20
N THR A 133 15.16 -9.21 -1.83
CA THR A 133 16.34 -10.08 -1.68
C THR A 133 16.18 -11.11 -0.55
N ILE A 134 15.52 -10.74 0.55
CA ILE A 134 15.19 -11.69 1.63
C ILE A 134 14.33 -12.84 1.10
N GLU A 135 13.35 -12.51 0.27
CA GLU A 135 12.40 -13.45 -0.30
C GLU A 135 13.05 -14.39 -1.32
N GLN A 136 13.82 -13.83 -2.25
CA GLN A 136 14.52 -14.60 -3.26
C GLN A 136 15.50 -15.59 -2.63
N GLN A 137 16.23 -15.17 -1.60
CA GLN A 137 17.18 -16.05 -0.90
C GLN A 137 16.46 -17.18 -0.16
N TRP A 138 15.35 -16.88 0.52
CA TRP A 138 14.55 -17.91 1.17
C TRP A 138 14.01 -18.90 0.14
N ASN A 139 13.39 -18.42 -0.94
CA ASN A 139 12.84 -19.29 -1.99
C ASN A 139 13.91 -20.19 -2.64
N GLN A 140 15.13 -19.69 -2.80
CA GLN A 140 16.25 -20.45 -3.38
C GLN A 140 16.80 -21.52 -2.42
N GLN A 141 16.81 -21.25 -1.12
CA GLN A 141 17.46 -22.10 -0.12
C GLN A 141 16.47 -23.02 0.63
N GLY A 142 15.16 -22.76 0.53
CA GLY A 142 14.14 -23.46 1.30
C GLY A 142 14.17 -23.14 2.81
N ILE A 143 15.11 -22.30 3.26
CA ILE A 143 15.28 -21.86 4.65
C ILE A 143 15.48 -20.34 4.72
N PRO A 144 15.13 -19.67 5.83
CA PRO A 144 15.39 -18.24 6.00
C PRO A 144 16.88 -17.92 5.86
N PRO A 145 17.27 -16.88 5.10
CA PRO A 145 18.66 -16.48 4.98
C PRO A 145 19.25 -16.00 6.31
N SER A 146 20.56 -16.24 6.51
CA SER A 146 21.26 -15.74 7.70
C SER A 146 21.18 -14.21 7.80
N GLU A 147 21.21 -13.68 9.03
CA GLU A 147 21.22 -12.23 9.28
C GLU A 147 22.36 -11.52 8.54
N THR A 148 23.54 -12.14 8.48
CA THR A 148 24.71 -11.62 7.76
C THR A 148 24.46 -11.50 6.27
N THR A 149 23.82 -12.51 5.67
CA THR A 149 23.47 -12.53 4.24
C THR A 149 22.49 -11.40 3.92
N VAL A 150 21.42 -11.27 4.72
CA VAL A 150 20.41 -10.22 4.57
C VAL A 150 21.04 -8.84 4.73
N ARG A 151 21.87 -8.64 5.77
CA ARG A 151 22.56 -7.37 6.01
C ARG A 151 23.44 -6.97 4.84
N LYS A 152 24.22 -7.90 4.27
CA LYS A 152 25.10 -7.61 3.14
C LYS A 152 24.30 -7.20 1.89
N ALA A 153 23.21 -7.91 1.61
CA ALA A 153 22.32 -7.59 0.50
C ALA A 153 21.65 -6.21 0.66
N LEU A 154 20.99 -5.98 1.79
CA LEU A 154 20.29 -4.73 2.06
C LEU A 154 21.26 -3.54 2.13
N LYS A 155 22.47 -3.73 2.67
CA LYS A 155 23.50 -2.69 2.65
C LYS A 155 23.83 -2.28 1.22
N LYS A 156 24.04 -3.23 0.32
CA LYS A 156 24.36 -2.96 -1.09
C LYS A 156 23.24 -2.19 -1.79
N GLU A 157 21.99 -2.56 -1.55
CA GLU A 157 20.81 -1.87 -2.09
C GLU A 157 20.69 -0.44 -1.52
N LYS A 158 20.88 -0.29 -0.20
CA LYS A 158 20.89 1.01 0.45
C LYS A 158 22.02 1.91 -0.07
N ASP A 159 23.24 1.39 -0.21
CA ASP A 159 24.38 2.17 -0.70
C ASP A 159 24.13 2.71 -2.12
N ARG A 160 23.45 1.93 -2.98
CA ARG A 160 23.03 2.37 -4.33
C ARG A 160 21.99 3.48 -4.27
N LEU A 161 20.97 3.29 -3.44
CA LEU A 161 19.95 4.31 -3.19
C LEU A 161 20.59 5.61 -2.66
N ASP A 162 21.45 5.50 -1.65
CA ASP A 162 22.17 6.63 -1.05
C ASP A 162 23.03 7.36 -2.09
N ALA A 163 23.74 6.63 -2.96
CA ALA A 163 24.57 7.24 -4.00
C ALA A 163 23.72 8.05 -5.00
N PHE A 164 22.53 7.57 -5.34
CA PHE A 164 21.57 8.33 -6.14
C PHE A 164 21.01 9.52 -5.38
N LEU A 165 20.54 9.30 -4.15
CA LEU A 165 19.89 10.32 -3.33
C LEU A 165 20.86 11.44 -2.92
N LYS A 166 22.10 11.17 -2.50
CA LYS A 166 23.06 12.23 -2.13
C LYS A 166 23.29 13.27 -3.22
N ARG A 167 23.11 12.90 -4.49
CA ARG A 167 23.24 13.82 -5.63
C ARG A 167 22.00 14.68 -5.88
N ASN A 168 20.85 14.32 -5.31
CA ASN A 168 19.55 14.91 -5.65
C ASN A 168 18.76 15.37 -4.41
N HIS A 169 18.73 14.59 -3.34
CA HIS A 169 18.09 14.87 -2.05
C HIS A 169 18.61 13.91 -0.95
N THR A 170 19.13 14.43 0.16
CA THR A 170 19.44 13.60 1.34
C THR A 170 18.18 13.36 2.20
N PRO A 171 17.69 12.12 2.36
CA PRO A 171 16.50 11.85 3.18
C PRO A 171 16.81 12.02 4.67
N LYS A 172 15.87 12.58 5.44
CA LYS A 172 16.01 12.70 6.91
C LYS A 172 15.63 11.42 7.66
N THR A 173 14.92 10.53 6.97
CA THR A 173 14.38 9.28 7.48
C THR A 173 14.58 8.22 6.43
N TYR A 174 15.20 7.09 6.82
CA TYR A 174 15.26 5.90 5.99
C TYR A 174 14.14 4.94 6.41
N ALA A 175 13.29 4.62 5.45
CA ALA A 175 12.23 3.64 5.59
C ALA A 175 12.47 2.45 4.68
N PHE A 176 11.95 1.30 5.11
CA PHE A 176 12.11 0.03 4.42
C PHE A 176 10.77 -0.67 4.25
N ARG A 177 10.61 -1.38 3.13
CA ARG A 177 9.53 -2.34 2.92
C ARG A 177 10.08 -3.61 2.28
N ALA A 178 9.86 -4.77 2.91
CA ALA A 178 10.16 -6.07 2.32
C ALA A 178 9.14 -6.44 1.24
N GLY A 179 9.63 -6.98 0.13
CA GLY A 179 8.84 -7.70 -0.86
C GLY A 179 8.12 -8.88 -0.20
N LYS A 180 6.86 -9.10 -0.59
CA LYS A 180 5.94 -10.09 0.00
C LYS A 180 5.80 -10.03 1.53
N HIS A 181 6.13 -8.88 2.16
CA HIS A 181 5.91 -8.63 3.59
C HIS A 181 6.61 -9.62 4.55
N MET A 182 7.68 -10.30 4.10
CA MET A 182 8.33 -11.39 4.85
C MET A 182 9.36 -10.91 5.90
N LEU A 183 9.01 -9.96 6.77
CA LEU A 183 9.92 -9.45 7.79
C LEU A 183 9.55 -9.98 9.19
N GLY A 184 9.88 -11.25 9.43
CA GLY A 184 9.71 -11.88 10.74
C GLY A 184 10.85 -11.56 11.74
N SER A 185 12.12 -11.66 11.33
CA SER A 185 13.26 -11.70 12.27
C SER A 185 14.36 -10.64 12.05
N HIS A 186 14.27 -9.80 11.01
CA HIS A 186 15.41 -8.95 10.57
C HIS A 186 15.40 -7.48 11.06
N LEU A 187 14.64 -7.15 12.12
CA LEU A 187 14.62 -5.78 12.66
C LEU A 187 16.01 -5.29 13.11
N LYS A 188 16.83 -6.18 13.69
CA LYS A 188 18.24 -5.87 14.05
C LYS A 188 19.06 -5.43 12.83
N THR A 189 18.84 -6.09 11.69
CA THR A 189 19.49 -5.71 10.44
C THR A 189 19.07 -4.33 9.98
N LEU A 190 17.76 -4.01 10.01
CA LEU A 190 17.25 -2.68 9.65
C LEU A 190 17.89 -1.58 10.52
N MET A 191 17.97 -1.80 11.83
CA MET A 191 18.65 -0.88 12.75
C MET A 191 20.12 -0.68 12.40
N SER A 192 20.86 -1.78 12.18
CA SER A 192 22.29 -1.72 11.84
C SER A 192 22.56 -0.96 10.54
N LEU A 193 21.56 -0.88 9.66
CA LEU A 193 21.59 -0.14 8.40
C LEU A 193 20.89 1.22 8.50
N GLN A 194 20.58 1.69 9.72
CA GLN A 194 20.00 2.99 10.03
C GLN A 194 18.60 3.22 9.41
N PHE A 195 17.85 2.17 9.12
CA PHE A 195 16.41 2.30 8.84
C PHE A 195 15.67 2.55 10.15
N SER A 196 14.91 3.64 10.21
CA SER A 196 14.13 4.00 11.41
C SER A 196 12.64 3.65 11.27
N GLN A 197 12.20 3.21 10.08
CA GLN A 197 10.81 2.81 9.83
C GLN A 197 10.73 1.51 9.02
N ASP A 198 9.84 0.62 9.42
CA ASP A 198 9.54 -0.65 8.75
C ASP A 198 8.07 -0.68 8.31
N TYR A 199 7.83 -0.79 7.01
CA TYR A 199 6.52 -0.91 6.37
C TYR A 199 6.27 -2.31 5.84
N SER A 200 6.96 -3.32 6.36
CA SER A 200 6.82 -4.70 5.91
C SER A 200 5.67 -5.44 6.59
N GLN A 201 5.12 -4.89 7.69
CA GLN A 201 4.06 -5.55 8.44
C GLN A 201 2.72 -5.43 7.71
N TYR A 202 2.02 -6.55 7.53
CA TYR A 202 0.69 -6.59 6.94
C TYR A 202 -0.27 -7.34 7.90
N PRO A 203 -1.28 -6.67 8.51
CA PRO A 203 -2.25 -7.31 9.38
C PRO A 203 -3.04 -8.38 8.61
N GLY A 204 -3.05 -9.60 9.14
CA GLY A 204 -3.67 -10.76 8.48
C GLY A 204 -2.74 -11.55 7.57
N LEU A 205 -1.47 -11.20 7.44
CA LEU A 205 -0.48 -12.03 6.75
C LEU A 205 0.00 -13.13 7.71
N LYS A 206 -0.34 -14.39 7.43
CA LYS A 206 0.22 -15.56 8.13
C LYS A 206 1.34 -16.16 7.29
N MET A 207 2.47 -16.42 7.93
CA MET A 207 3.57 -17.16 7.32
C MET A 207 3.20 -18.66 7.32
N LYS A 208 3.40 -19.36 6.20
CA LYS A 208 3.45 -20.82 6.14
C LYS A 208 4.83 -21.28 6.60
N ASP A 209 4.86 -22.44 7.25
CA ASP A 209 6.09 -23.08 7.74
C ASP A 209 7.12 -23.35 6.62
N ALA A 210 6.65 -23.49 5.36
CA ALA A 210 7.47 -23.78 4.19
C ALA A 210 7.86 -22.55 3.34
N GLY A 211 7.82 -21.33 3.90
CA GLY A 211 8.26 -20.13 3.18
C GLY A 211 7.21 -19.63 2.19
N GLY A 212 6.14 -19.04 2.71
CA GLY A 212 5.17 -18.32 1.91
C GLY A 212 4.16 -17.61 2.79
N ALA A 213 3.89 -16.35 2.51
CA ALA A 213 2.85 -15.59 3.20
C ALA A 213 1.49 -15.88 2.55
N TYR A 214 0.45 -16.14 3.35
CA TYR A 214 -0.93 -16.18 2.89
C TYR A 214 -1.78 -15.19 3.70
N TYR A 215 -2.82 -14.68 3.04
CA TYR A 215 -3.78 -13.79 3.66
C TYR A 215 -4.79 -14.61 4.46
N ASP A 216 -4.90 -14.32 5.75
CA ASP A 216 -6.02 -14.70 6.58
C ASP A 216 -7.00 -13.52 6.63
N ASP A 217 -8.03 -13.60 5.80
CA ASP A 217 -9.09 -12.59 5.70
C ASP A 217 -9.87 -12.41 7.02
N THR A 218 -9.76 -13.35 7.96
CA THR A 218 -10.39 -13.25 9.29
C THR A 218 -9.60 -12.40 10.28
N ALA A 219 -8.32 -12.12 9.99
CA ALA A 219 -7.39 -11.40 10.85
C ALA A 219 -7.15 -9.95 10.42
N LEU A 220 -8.07 -9.37 9.63
CA LEU A 220 -8.15 -7.93 9.37
C LEU A 220 -8.51 -7.20 10.68
N SER A 221 -7.58 -7.15 11.62
CA SER A 221 -7.67 -6.25 12.77
C SER A 221 -7.67 -4.83 12.23
N PRO A 222 -8.73 -4.04 12.48
CA PRO A 222 -8.80 -2.65 12.03
C PRO A 222 -7.68 -1.79 12.66
N ALA A 223 -7.18 -2.23 13.81
CA ALA A 223 -6.10 -1.59 14.53
C ALA A 223 -4.81 -2.34 14.28
N ALA A 224 -3.98 -1.76 13.44
CA ALA A 224 -2.59 -2.10 13.42
C ALA A 224 -1.89 -0.89 14.05
N THR A 225 -1.60 -1.04 15.34
CA THR A 225 -1.03 0.02 16.17
C THR A 225 0.40 0.29 15.71
N LEU A 226 0.80 1.56 15.66
CA LEU A 226 2.21 1.92 15.51
C LEU A 226 2.99 1.22 16.63
N GLN A 227 3.95 0.37 16.27
CA GLN A 227 4.77 -0.36 17.22
C GLN A 227 6.19 0.17 17.17
N HIS A 228 6.68 0.69 18.29
CA HIS A 228 8.11 0.93 18.46
C HIS A 228 8.74 -0.37 18.94
N GLU A 229 9.49 -1.03 18.07
CA GLU A 229 10.26 -2.20 18.43
C GLU A 229 11.74 -1.89 18.27
N LYS A 230 12.46 -1.86 19.39
CA LYS A 230 13.92 -1.66 19.43
C LYS A 230 14.39 -0.39 18.68
N GLY A 231 13.60 0.69 18.70
CA GLY A 231 13.95 1.95 18.04
C GLY A 231 13.58 2.04 16.55
N VAL A 232 12.96 1.01 15.97
CA VAL A 232 12.32 1.07 14.65
C VAL A 232 10.82 1.24 14.82
N LEU A 233 10.25 2.23 14.12
CA LEU A 233 8.80 2.41 14.05
C LEU A 233 8.22 1.48 12.99
N ARG A 234 7.49 0.45 13.43
CA ARG A 234 6.77 -0.47 12.54
C ARG A 234 5.41 0.09 12.20
N ILE A 235 5.16 0.22 10.90
CA ILE A 235 3.97 0.84 10.34
C ILE A 235 3.26 -0.22 9.50
N PRO A 236 2.12 -0.71 9.97
CA PRO A 236 1.38 -1.74 9.27
C PRO A 236 0.72 -1.19 8.00
N ASN A 237 0.90 -1.90 6.90
CA ASN A 237 0.20 -1.64 5.64
C ASN A 237 -1.23 -2.14 5.73
N GLN A 238 -2.19 -1.40 5.19
CA GLN A 238 -3.59 -1.80 5.19
C GLN A 238 -4.15 -1.65 3.76
N LEU A 239 -4.65 -2.74 3.16
CA LEU A 239 -5.23 -2.65 1.81
C LEU A 239 -6.55 -1.87 1.84
N PHE A 240 -6.74 -0.99 0.86
CA PHE A 240 -7.87 -0.07 0.77
C PHE A 240 -9.15 -0.71 0.19
N PHE A 241 -9.39 -2.00 0.44
CA PHE A 241 -10.56 -2.70 -0.14
C PHE A 241 -11.82 -2.62 0.71
N ALA A 242 -11.84 -1.87 1.82
CA ALA A 242 -13.04 -1.74 2.65
C ALA A 242 -13.20 -0.35 3.30
N PRO A 243 -13.63 0.68 2.54
CA PRO A 243 -13.89 2.03 3.07
C PRO A 243 -14.81 2.04 4.31
N LEU A 244 -15.77 1.12 4.36
CA LEU A 244 -16.65 0.93 5.52
C LEU A 244 -15.92 0.41 6.76
N THR A 245 -15.01 -0.56 6.61
CA THR A 245 -14.18 -1.07 7.72
C THR A 245 -13.31 0.05 8.28
N TYR A 246 -12.75 0.90 7.43
CA TYR A 246 -11.98 2.06 7.87
C TYR A 246 -12.83 3.15 8.52
N PHE A 247 -14.05 3.38 8.04
CA PHE A 247 -14.97 4.30 8.70
C PHE A 247 -15.31 3.83 10.12
N GLN A 248 -15.57 2.53 10.30
CA GLN A 248 -15.80 1.94 11.61
C GLN A 248 -14.55 2.02 12.51
N TYR A 249 -13.37 1.76 11.96
CA TYR A 249 -12.10 1.91 12.68
C TYR A 249 -11.87 3.35 13.14
N ALA A 250 -11.97 4.31 12.22
CA ALA A 250 -11.77 5.73 12.50
C ALA A 250 -12.69 6.25 13.62
N ARG A 251 -13.88 5.66 13.78
CA ARG A 251 -14.79 5.95 14.89
C ARG A 251 -14.30 5.37 16.23
N LYS A 252 -13.77 4.15 16.23
CA LYS A 252 -13.35 3.42 17.43
C LYS A 252 -11.98 3.89 17.96
N THR A 253 -11.08 4.35 17.10
CA THR A 253 -9.72 4.75 17.48
C THR A 253 -9.70 6.06 18.26
N ARG A 254 -9.10 6.06 19.46
CA ARG A 254 -8.77 7.30 20.19
C ARG A 254 -7.43 7.83 19.67
N GLY A 255 -7.32 9.14 19.42
CA GLY A 255 -6.09 9.77 18.92
C GLY A 255 -5.97 9.87 17.39
N ARG A 256 -4.71 9.83 16.91
CA ARG A 256 -4.32 10.02 15.50
C ARG A 256 -4.70 8.78 14.67
N ILE A 257 -5.30 9.01 13.50
CA ILE A 257 -5.68 7.94 12.57
C ILE A 257 -4.74 8.02 11.37
N VAL A 258 -3.91 6.99 11.18
CA VAL A 258 -3.03 6.85 10.01
C VAL A 258 -3.57 5.71 9.15
N LEU A 259 -3.95 6.01 7.92
CA LEU A 259 -4.32 5.03 6.91
C LEU A 259 -3.12 4.82 5.98
N SER A 260 -2.50 3.64 6.04
CA SER A 260 -1.36 3.28 5.18
C SER A 260 -1.85 2.52 3.96
N HIS A 261 -1.79 3.14 2.78
CA HIS A 261 -2.16 2.53 1.51
C HIS A 261 -0.92 2.28 0.66
N PHE A 262 -0.90 1.16 -0.07
CA PHE A 262 0.10 0.91 -1.09
C PHE A 262 -0.52 0.44 -2.41
N PHE A 263 0.21 0.68 -3.49
CA PHE A 263 -0.15 0.35 -4.86
C PHE A 263 1.12 0.01 -5.64
N HIS A 264 1.05 -0.90 -6.61
CA HIS A 264 2.17 -1.15 -7.52
C HIS A 264 1.88 -0.59 -8.92
N PRO A 265 2.80 0.13 -9.57
CA PRO A 265 2.59 0.68 -10.90
C PRO A 265 2.15 -0.37 -11.93
N TYR A 266 2.73 -1.58 -11.88
CA TYR A 266 2.38 -2.67 -12.81
C TYR A 266 0.89 -3.07 -12.73
N GLU A 267 0.20 -2.76 -11.63
CA GLU A 267 -1.23 -3.02 -11.53
C GLU A 267 -2.02 -2.17 -12.53
N LEU A 268 -1.49 -1.09 -13.08
CA LEU A 268 -2.15 -0.35 -14.18
C LEU A 268 -2.07 -1.06 -15.53
N LEU A 269 -1.25 -2.10 -15.66
CA LEU A 269 -1.00 -2.78 -16.93
C LEU A 269 -2.01 -3.91 -17.19
N ASP A 270 -2.32 -4.14 -18.46
CA ASP A 270 -2.96 -5.37 -18.92
C ASP A 270 -1.94 -6.51 -19.11
N SER A 271 -2.42 -7.68 -19.52
CA SER A 271 -1.56 -8.86 -19.75
C SER A 271 -0.56 -8.69 -20.89
N LYS A 272 -0.71 -7.66 -21.73
CA LYS A 272 0.18 -7.31 -22.83
C LYS A 272 1.16 -6.20 -22.45
N GLY A 273 1.11 -5.69 -21.21
CA GLY A 273 1.95 -4.58 -20.75
C GLY A 273 1.42 -3.19 -21.12
N ASN A 274 0.21 -3.07 -21.69
CA ASN A 274 -0.36 -1.77 -22.02
C ASN A 274 -1.14 -1.19 -20.84
N ILE A 275 -1.25 0.14 -20.78
CA ILE A 275 -2.09 0.82 -19.80
C ILE A 275 -3.56 0.37 -19.93
N ASN A 276 -4.08 -0.20 -18.85
CA ASN A 276 -5.45 -0.63 -18.74
C ASN A 276 -6.34 0.48 -18.15
N LYS A 277 -7.12 1.13 -19.03
CA LYS A 277 -8.03 2.23 -18.66
C LYS A 277 -9.00 1.85 -17.53
N LYS A 278 -9.47 0.60 -17.47
CA LYS A 278 -10.36 0.14 -16.40
C LYS A 278 -9.65 0.13 -15.05
N ARG A 279 -8.38 -0.31 -15.01
CA ARG A 279 -7.59 -0.31 -13.77
C ARG A 279 -7.24 1.09 -13.30
N MET A 280 -6.91 2.00 -14.24
CA MET A 280 -6.79 3.43 -13.92
C MET A 280 -8.07 4.01 -13.34
N LEU A 281 -9.24 3.71 -13.94
CA LEU A 281 -10.53 4.17 -13.44
C LEU A 281 -10.80 3.67 -12.02
N MET A 282 -10.46 2.42 -11.70
CA MET A 282 -10.60 1.88 -10.34
C MET A 282 -9.75 2.65 -9.33
N LEU A 283 -8.49 2.97 -9.66
CA LEU A 283 -7.63 3.77 -8.78
C LEU A 283 -8.19 5.18 -8.60
N HIS A 284 -8.65 5.81 -9.69
CA HIS A 284 -9.33 7.10 -9.62
C HIS A 284 -10.58 7.06 -8.72
N LEU A 285 -11.36 5.99 -8.76
CA LEU A 285 -12.56 5.80 -7.93
C LEU A 285 -12.19 5.61 -6.45
N GLN A 286 -11.11 4.90 -6.14
CA GLN A 286 -10.59 4.77 -4.78
C GLN A 286 -10.23 6.15 -4.17
N PHE A 287 -9.53 7.00 -4.94
CA PHE A 287 -9.24 8.38 -4.51
C PHE A 287 -10.51 9.24 -4.32
N PHE A 288 -11.50 9.06 -5.19
CA PHE A 288 -12.77 9.76 -5.06
C PHE A 288 -13.49 9.36 -3.77
N LEU A 289 -13.54 8.07 -3.47
CA LEU A 289 -14.13 7.56 -2.23
C LEU A 289 -13.36 8.01 -0.99
N LEU A 290 -12.03 8.04 -1.04
CA LEU A 290 -11.21 8.67 0.00
C LEU A 290 -11.61 10.11 0.26
N HIS A 291 -11.92 10.87 -0.80
CA HIS A 291 -12.35 12.25 -0.68
C HIS A 291 -13.76 12.39 -0.09
N ILE A 292 -14.66 11.49 -0.44
CA ILE A 292 -16.00 11.43 0.17
C ILE A 292 -15.89 11.05 1.64
N VAL A 293 -15.23 9.96 1.98
CA VAL A 293 -15.22 9.42 3.35
C VAL A 293 -14.37 10.31 4.27
N TYR A 294 -13.27 10.87 3.76
CA TYR A 294 -12.31 11.68 4.52
C TYR A 294 -12.08 13.05 3.87
N PRO A 295 -13.02 14.01 4.02
CA PRO A 295 -12.87 15.35 3.46
C PRO A 295 -11.75 16.15 4.10
N LYS A 296 -11.57 16.03 5.42
CA LYS A 296 -10.53 16.70 6.21
C LYS A 296 -9.24 15.87 6.31
N LYS A 297 -8.93 15.11 5.27
CA LYS A 297 -7.72 14.29 5.24
C LYS A 297 -6.47 15.14 5.04
N ARG A 298 -5.35 14.66 5.55
CA ARG A 298 -4.02 15.17 5.24
C ARG A 298 -3.18 14.02 4.70
N TYR A 299 -2.53 14.20 3.56
CA TYR A 299 -1.51 13.25 3.13
C TYR A 299 -0.25 13.44 3.97
N ILE A 300 0.36 12.32 4.35
CA ILE A 300 1.61 12.29 5.11
C ILE A 300 2.63 11.37 4.42
N ASP A 301 3.90 11.59 4.70
CA ASP A 301 5.02 10.75 4.23
C ASP A 301 5.86 10.22 5.40
N THR A 302 6.94 9.52 5.08
CA THR A 302 7.84 8.93 6.08
C THR A 302 8.41 9.94 7.08
N GLU A 303 8.62 11.20 6.67
CA GLU A 303 9.21 12.23 7.55
C GLU A 303 8.19 12.82 8.53
N ASP A 304 6.89 12.74 8.24
CA ASP A 304 5.82 13.21 9.14
C ASP A 304 5.58 12.25 10.32
N LEU A 305 5.91 10.97 10.17
CA LEU A 305 5.64 9.94 11.18
C LEU A 305 6.70 9.89 12.29
N LYS A 306 7.87 10.51 12.09
CA LYS A 306 8.92 10.61 13.10
C LYS A 306 8.62 11.63 14.21
N LYS A 307 7.77 12.62 13.95
CA LYS A 307 7.47 13.75 14.86
C LYS A 307 6.41 13.45 15.94
N SER A 308 6.10 12.19 16.17
CA SER A 308 4.90 11.77 16.90
C SER A 308 5.14 10.69 17.95
N GLY A 309 6.40 10.45 18.29
CA GLY A 309 6.76 9.81 19.56
C GLY A 309 6.66 10.82 20.69
#